data_AF-A0A962T738-F1
#
_entry.id   AF-A0A962T738-F1
#
_cell.length_a   1.000
_cell.length_b   1.000
_cell.length_c   1.000
_cell.angle_alpha   90.00
_cell.angle_beta   90.00
_cell.angle_gamma   90.00
#
_symmetry.space_group_name_H-M   'P 1'
#
loop_
_entity.id
_entity.type
_entity.pdbx_description
1 polymer ?
#
loop_
_entity_poly.entity_id
_entity_poly.type
_entity_poly.pdbx_seq_one_letter_code
_entity_poly.pdbx_strand_id
1 'polypeptide(L)'
;MPALYRIHEKPSAEKLTDLGDFLAELGLKLGGGDSPTAKDYADLLEQVKTRPDFHVIQVVLLRSMMQAVYSDNNVGHFGLAFPAYTHFTSPIRRYPDLMVHRALKHLLTGEPPEAFDYTHQHLQAMGEHCSATERRADDATRDASDTLKCEFMLDHVGETFDGVISGVNSFGIFVELDGIYVSGLVHITALDYDYFHFDPVGHRLTGDRTGRVYRLGDSLSVRVAAVNIDDRKIDFVLADKVEGPGKGRGGGRRGDGGKPDGPARSRRKKKAPAEGEARKRPAGRRKKKR
;
A
#
# COMPACT_ATOMS: atom_id res chain seq x y z
N MET A 1 22.73 -13.28 -34.14
CA MET A 1 23.05 -14.46 -33.30
C MET A 1 21.81 -14.82 -32.50
N PRO A 2 21.28 -16.04 -32.60
CA PRO A 2 20.24 -16.52 -31.69
C PRO A 2 20.71 -16.44 -30.23
N ALA A 3 20.02 -15.67 -29.39
CA ALA A 3 20.31 -15.53 -27.97
C ALA A 3 19.04 -15.16 -27.18
N LEU A 4 19.06 -15.42 -25.88
CA LEU A 4 18.01 -14.92 -24.98
C LEU A 4 18.31 -13.48 -24.57
N TYR A 5 17.31 -12.63 -24.71
CA TYR A 5 17.25 -11.29 -24.13
C TYR A 5 16.52 -11.34 -22.80
N ARG A 6 16.85 -10.40 -21.91
CA ARG A 6 16.03 -10.09 -20.74
C ARG A 6 15.17 -8.90 -21.14
N ILE A 7 13.93 -9.17 -21.50
CA ILE A 7 13.00 -8.14 -21.97
C ILE A 7 12.10 -7.67 -20.84
N HIS A 8 11.65 -6.42 -20.96
CA HIS A 8 10.64 -5.84 -20.08
C HIS A 8 9.77 -4.95 -20.94
N GLU A 9 8.57 -5.43 -21.24
CA GLU A 9 7.63 -4.77 -22.12
C GLU A 9 7.16 -3.43 -21.56
N LYS A 10 6.59 -2.61 -22.43
CA LYS A 10 5.84 -1.42 -22.00
C LYS A 10 4.60 -1.87 -21.22
N PRO A 11 4.14 -1.08 -20.24
CA PRO A 11 2.83 -1.27 -19.62
C PRO A 11 1.71 -1.51 -20.64
N SER A 12 0.77 -2.40 -20.32
CA SER A 12 -0.40 -2.65 -21.16
C SER A 12 -1.32 -1.42 -21.22
N ALA A 13 -2.17 -1.33 -22.25
CA ALA A 13 -3.12 -0.24 -22.38
C ALA A 13 -4.04 -0.10 -21.15
N GLU A 14 -4.54 -1.22 -20.63
CA GLU A 14 -5.35 -1.27 -19.41
C GLU A 14 -4.60 -0.70 -18.21
N LYS A 15 -3.36 -1.15 -17.96
CA LYS A 15 -2.54 -0.62 -16.86
C LYS A 15 -2.21 0.86 -17.00
N LEU A 16 -2.06 1.35 -18.24
CA LEU A 16 -1.86 2.79 -18.50
C LEU A 16 -3.13 3.60 -18.26
N THR A 17 -4.29 3.07 -18.61
CA THR A 17 -5.59 3.68 -18.31
C THR A 17 -5.78 3.79 -16.79
N ASP A 18 -5.62 2.69 -16.05
CA ASP A 18 -5.77 2.67 -14.59
C ASP A 18 -4.80 3.65 -13.91
N LEU A 19 -3.55 3.67 -14.36
CA LEU A 19 -2.55 4.63 -13.87
C LEU A 19 -2.95 6.07 -14.20
N GLY A 20 -3.46 6.32 -15.41
CA GLY A 20 -3.94 7.63 -15.85
C GLY A 20 -5.08 8.14 -14.99
N ASP A 21 -6.05 7.30 -14.70
CA ASP A 21 -7.21 7.62 -13.85
C ASP A 21 -6.78 7.92 -12.41
N PHE A 22 -5.90 7.08 -11.84
CA PHE A 22 -5.33 7.31 -10.51
C PHE A 22 -4.57 8.65 -10.44
N LEU A 23 -3.72 8.95 -11.43
CA LEU A 23 -2.97 10.21 -11.46
C LEU A 23 -3.89 11.41 -11.64
N ALA A 24 -4.95 11.28 -12.45
CA ALA A 24 -5.91 12.35 -12.68
C ALA A 24 -6.66 12.75 -11.39
N GLU A 25 -7.00 11.79 -10.52
CA GLU A 25 -7.58 12.09 -9.20
C GLU A 25 -6.67 12.96 -8.33
N LEU A 26 -5.35 12.82 -8.48
CA LEU A 26 -4.35 13.58 -7.76
C LEU A 26 -4.00 14.92 -8.45
N GLY A 27 -4.67 15.23 -9.57
CA GLY A 27 -4.36 16.38 -10.42
C GLY A 27 -3.01 16.24 -11.14
N LEU A 28 -2.52 15.01 -11.32
CA LEU A 28 -1.28 14.68 -11.99
C LEU A 28 -1.56 14.09 -13.38
N LYS A 29 -0.55 14.10 -14.23
CA LYS A 29 -0.62 13.48 -15.55
C LYS A 29 0.73 12.90 -15.93
N LEU A 30 0.72 11.68 -16.46
CA LEU A 30 1.91 11.06 -17.05
C LEU A 30 2.21 11.68 -18.43
N GLY A 31 3.48 11.99 -18.68
CA GLY A 31 3.96 12.43 -19.99
C GLY A 31 3.87 11.33 -21.06
N GLY A 32 4.17 11.66 -22.32
CA GLY A 32 4.31 10.68 -23.40
C GLY A 32 3.01 10.13 -24.03
N GLY A 33 1.83 10.63 -23.62
CA GLY A 33 0.54 10.30 -24.25
C GLY A 33 0.20 8.81 -24.15
N ASP A 34 -0.29 8.21 -25.24
CA ASP A 34 -0.72 6.79 -25.28
C ASP A 34 0.46 5.80 -25.24
N SER A 35 1.70 6.27 -25.29
CA SER A 35 2.90 5.43 -25.30
C SER A 35 4.02 6.07 -24.48
N PRO A 36 3.83 6.22 -23.16
CA PRO A 36 4.82 6.80 -22.27
C PRO A 36 6.13 6.01 -22.31
N THR A 37 7.23 6.73 -22.19
CA THR A 37 8.58 6.18 -22.11
C THR A 37 9.01 6.04 -20.64
N ALA A 38 10.09 5.28 -20.40
CA ALA A 38 10.69 5.20 -19.07
C ALA A 38 11.11 6.57 -18.52
N LYS A 39 11.46 7.51 -19.41
CA LYS A 39 11.79 8.88 -19.03
C LYS A 39 10.56 9.63 -18.52
N ASP A 40 9.40 9.46 -19.13
CA ASP A 40 8.16 10.10 -18.65
C ASP A 40 7.79 9.65 -17.23
N TYR A 41 8.03 8.37 -16.92
CA TYR A 41 7.89 7.83 -15.55
C TYR A 41 8.90 8.47 -14.58
N ALA A 42 10.16 8.57 -14.97
CA ALA A 42 11.21 9.18 -14.16
C ALA A 42 10.96 10.68 -13.90
N ASP A 43 10.54 11.41 -14.93
CA ASP A 43 10.24 12.84 -14.84
C ASP A 43 9.05 13.09 -13.89
N LEU A 44 8.01 12.24 -13.94
CA LEU A 44 6.90 12.30 -12.99
C LEU A 44 7.35 12.00 -11.55
N LEU A 45 8.18 10.97 -11.35
CA LEU A 45 8.72 10.63 -10.03
C LEU A 45 9.52 11.79 -9.43
N GLU A 46 10.33 12.49 -10.21
CA GLU A 46 11.08 13.65 -9.72
C GLU A 46 10.13 14.82 -9.41
N GLN A 47 9.09 15.03 -10.22
CA GLN A 47 8.06 16.06 -9.97
C GLN A 47 7.30 15.83 -8.65
N VAL A 48 6.99 14.58 -8.31
CA VAL A 48 6.17 14.24 -7.13
C VAL A 48 6.96 13.98 -5.86
N LYS A 49 8.30 14.02 -5.93
CA LYS A 49 9.23 13.59 -4.87
C LYS A 49 9.04 14.22 -3.50
N THR A 50 8.59 15.47 -3.46
CA THR A 50 8.38 16.23 -2.21
C THR A 50 6.95 16.18 -1.71
N ARG A 51 6.05 15.48 -2.42
CA ARG A 51 4.64 15.40 -2.03
C ARG A 51 4.45 14.43 -0.86
N PRO A 52 3.47 14.68 0.03
CA PRO A 52 3.13 13.74 1.10
C PRO A 52 2.71 12.35 0.62
N ASP A 53 2.14 12.25 -0.59
CA ASP A 53 1.65 11.02 -1.21
C ASP A 53 2.66 10.37 -2.17
N PHE A 54 3.94 10.80 -2.16
CA PHE A 54 4.99 10.30 -3.05
C PHE A 54 5.10 8.76 -3.04
N HIS A 55 5.08 8.16 -1.85
CA HIS A 55 5.20 6.70 -1.71
C HIS A 55 4.07 5.96 -2.43
N VAL A 56 2.84 6.47 -2.32
CA VAL A 56 1.66 5.89 -2.98
C VAL A 56 1.82 5.93 -4.49
N ILE A 57 2.19 7.10 -5.01
CA ILE A 57 2.40 7.31 -6.45
C ILE A 57 3.50 6.38 -6.97
N GLN A 58 4.60 6.25 -6.23
CA GLN A 58 5.70 5.36 -6.57
C GLN A 58 5.24 3.89 -6.65
N VAL A 59 4.47 3.42 -5.67
CA VAL A 59 3.96 2.04 -5.64
C VAL A 59 3.00 1.78 -6.82
N VAL A 60 2.09 2.71 -7.12
CA VAL A 60 1.15 2.55 -8.25
C VAL A 60 1.89 2.56 -9.59
N LEU A 61 2.90 3.44 -9.76
CA LEU A 61 3.76 3.45 -10.95
C LEU A 61 4.52 2.13 -11.13
N LEU A 62 5.03 1.53 -10.04
CA LEU A 62 5.70 0.22 -10.12
C LEU A 62 4.72 -0.90 -10.48
N ARG A 63 3.51 -0.88 -9.94
CA ARG A 63 2.47 -1.89 -10.21
C ARG A 63 1.93 -1.82 -11.65
N SER A 64 2.00 -0.65 -12.30
CA SER A 64 1.63 -0.50 -13.71
C SER A 64 2.65 -1.13 -14.67
N MET A 65 3.87 -1.43 -14.22
CA MET A 65 4.90 -2.07 -15.05
C MET A 65 4.59 -3.55 -15.33
N MET A 66 5.17 -4.06 -16.41
CA MET A 66 5.09 -5.49 -16.78
C MET A 66 6.15 -6.29 -16.01
N GLN A 67 5.99 -7.61 -15.93
CA GLN A 67 7.06 -8.46 -15.40
C GLN A 67 8.12 -8.66 -16.48
N ALA A 68 9.41 -8.58 -16.12
CA ALA A 68 10.48 -8.89 -17.04
C ALA A 68 10.59 -10.41 -17.27
N VAL A 69 10.91 -10.82 -18.50
CA VAL A 69 10.98 -12.24 -18.90
C VAL A 69 12.16 -12.50 -19.83
N TYR A 70 12.50 -13.78 -20.01
CA TYR A 70 13.46 -14.21 -21.03
C TYR A 70 12.75 -14.51 -22.34
N SER A 71 13.26 -13.95 -23.44
CA SER A 71 12.70 -14.12 -24.79
C SER A 71 13.82 -14.08 -25.83
N ASP A 72 13.66 -14.79 -26.94
CA ASP A 72 14.56 -14.70 -28.09
C ASP A 72 14.21 -13.51 -29.01
N ASN A 73 13.02 -12.94 -28.85
CA ASN A 73 12.59 -11.70 -29.50
C ASN A 73 12.93 -10.47 -28.65
N ASN A 74 13.82 -9.61 -29.14
CA ASN A 74 14.21 -8.39 -28.44
C ASN A 74 13.18 -7.27 -28.64
N VAL A 75 12.45 -6.95 -27.58
CA VAL A 75 11.53 -5.79 -27.51
C VAL A 75 12.07 -4.65 -26.63
N GLY A 76 13.32 -4.77 -26.18
CA GLY A 76 13.96 -3.85 -25.24
C GLY A 76 13.59 -4.12 -23.77
N HIS A 77 14.12 -3.28 -22.89
CA HIS A 77 13.89 -3.36 -21.46
C HIS A 77 13.41 -2.01 -20.92
N PHE A 78 12.08 -1.84 -20.85
CA PHE A 78 11.45 -0.58 -20.49
C PHE A 78 11.92 -0.02 -19.14
N GLY A 79 11.96 -0.83 -18.07
CA GLY A 79 12.35 -0.35 -16.74
C GLY A 79 13.82 0.08 -16.62
N LEU A 80 14.68 -0.32 -17.57
CA LEU A 80 16.09 0.10 -17.62
C LEU A 80 16.37 1.09 -18.75
N ALA A 81 15.37 1.44 -19.54
CA ALA A 81 15.49 2.30 -20.72
C ALA A 81 16.55 1.83 -21.75
N PHE A 82 16.79 0.53 -21.89
CA PHE A 82 17.72 -0.02 -22.90
C PHE A 82 16.98 -0.62 -24.10
N PRO A 83 17.45 -0.39 -25.35
CA PRO A 83 16.87 -0.98 -26.55
C PRO A 83 17.18 -2.48 -26.70
N ALA A 84 18.23 -2.97 -26.04
CA ALA A 84 18.58 -4.37 -25.96
C ALA A 84 19.25 -4.62 -24.61
N TYR A 85 18.83 -5.68 -23.91
CA TYR A 85 19.41 -6.08 -22.65
C TYR A 85 19.39 -7.60 -22.51
N THR A 86 20.43 -8.16 -21.91
CA THR A 86 20.48 -9.58 -21.56
C THR A 86 21.29 -9.81 -20.29
N HIS A 87 20.95 -10.87 -19.57
CA HIS A 87 21.76 -11.32 -18.44
C HIS A 87 22.96 -12.12 -18.94
N PHE A 88 24.15 -11.75 -18.46
CA PHE A 88 25.42 -12.39 -18.85
C PHE A 88 26.34 -12.67 -17.65
N THR A 89 26.22 -11.90 -16.57
CA THR A 89 27.22 -11.81 -15.50
C THR A 89 27.11 -12.89 -14.42
N SER A 90 26.18 -13.84 -14.50
CA SER A 90 25.96 -14.85 -13.45
C SER A 90 25.60 -16.26 -13.97
N PRO A 91 26.42 -16.86 -14.87
CA PRO A 91 26.15 -18.19 -15.45
C PRO A 91 26.13 -19.34 -14.44
N ILE A 92 26.70 -19.15 -13.24
CA ILE A 92 26.69 -20.17 -12.17
C ILE A 92 25.28 -20.36 -11.59
N ARG A 93 24.44 -19.30 -11.56
CA ARG A 93 23.15 -19.29 -10.86
C ARG A 93 21.97 -18.90 -11.76
N ARG A 94 22.19 -18.64 -13.04
CA ARG A 94 21.17 -18.32 -14.04
C ARG A 94 21.51 -19.02 -15.35
N TYR A 95 20.62 -19.91 -15.79
CA TYR A 95 20.81 -20.66 -17.03
C TYR A 95 20.81 -19.79 -18.31
N PRO A 96 20.02 -18.71 -18.41
CA PRO A 96 20.08 -17.81 -19.57
C PRO A 96 21.47 -17.21 -19.79
N ASP A 97 22.17 -16.80 -18.73
CA ASP A 97 23.55 -16.31 -18.82
C ASP A 97 24.48 -17.38 -19.42
N LEU A 98 24.33 -18.66 -19.05
CA LEU A 98 25.13 -19.76 -19.63
C LEU A 98 24.89 -19.90 -21.14
N MET A 99 23.65 -19.72 -21.61
CA MET A 99 23.32 -19.74 -23.03
C MET A 99 23.95 -18.56 -23.78
N VAL A 100 23.93 -17.36 -23.18
CA VAL A 100 24.61 -16.18 -23.74
C VAL A 100 26.13 -16.41 -23.80
N HIS A 101 26.73 -17.02 -22.77
CA HIS A 101 28.15 -17.41 -22.79
C HIS A 101 28.47 -18.37 -23.94
N ARG A 102 27.60 -19.36 -24.21
CA ARG A 102 27.76 -20.29 -25.36
C ARG A 102 27.66 -19.54 -26.69
N ALA A 103 26.69 -18.66 -26.85
CA ALA A 103 26.52 -17.85 -28.06
C ALA A 103 27.71 -16.91 -28.30
N LEU A 104 28.24 -16.28 -27.26
CA LEU A 104 29.43 -15.44 -27.36
C LEU A 104 30.68 -16.23 -27.72
N LYS A 105 30.87 -17.43 -27.13
CA LYS A 105 31.97 -18.32 -27.51
C LYS A 105 31.86 -18.74 -28.99
N HIS A 106 30.66 -19.08 -29.46
CA HIS A 106 30.40 -19.38 -30.87
C HIS A 106 30.80 -18.22 -31.77
N LEU A 107 30.34 -16.99 -31.46
CA LEU A 107 30.70 -15.80 -32.23
C LEU A 107 32.21 -15.56 -32.30
N LEU A 108 32.95 -15.86 -31.23
CA LEU A 108 34.41 -15.71 -31.19
C LEU A 108 35.15 -16.75 -32.04
N THR A 109 34.52 -17.87 -32.43
CA THR A 109 35.12 -18.83 -33.38
C THR A 109 35.10 -18.33 -34.82
N GLY A 110 34.23 -17.36 -35.14
CA GLY A 110 34.00 -16.88 -36.50
C GLY A 110 33.12 -17.79 -37.36
N GLU A 111 32.59 -18.89 -36.79
CA GLU A 111 31.64 -19.76 -37.47
C GLU A 111 30.29 -19.05 -37.72
N PRO A 112 29.57 -19.43 -38.80
CA PRO A 112 28.28 -18.83 -39.13
C PRO A 112 27.23 -19.12 -38.03
N PRO A 113 26.25 -18.23 -37.79
CA PRO A 113 25.19 -18.45 -36.79
C PRO A 113 24.40 -19.75 -36.98
N GLU A 114 24.32 -20.25 -38.22
CA GLU A 114 23.65 -21.49 -38.59
C GLU A 114 24.36 -22.74 -38.04
N ALA A 115 25.65 -22.63 -37.73
CA ALA A 115 26.43 -23.71 -37.10
C ALA A 115 26.22 -23.77 -35.57
N PHE A 116 25.46 -22.84 -34.99
CA PHE A 116 25.18 -22.83 -33.56
C PHE A 116 24.09 -23.84 -33.19
N ASP A 117 24.32 -24.61 -32.13
CA ASP A 117 23.43 -25.70 -31.69
C ASP A 117 22.00 -25.26 -31.35
N TYR A 118 21.78 -23.98 -31.06
CA TYR A 118 20.47 -23.47 -30.62
C TYR A 118 19.74 -22.74 -31.73
N THR A 119 18.63 -23.34 -32.17
CA THR A 119 17.66 -22.72 -33.06
C THR A 119 16.75 -21.74 -32.31
N HIS A 120 16.03 -20.89 -33.04
CA HIS A 120 14.99 -20.03 -32.45
C HIS A 120 13.93 -20.81 -31.65
N GLN A 121 13.51 -21.98 -32.14
CA GLN A 121 12.56 -22.84 -31.43
C GLN A 121 13.13 -23.34 -30.09
N HIS A 122 14.42 -23.72 -30.06
CA HIS A 122 15.08 -24.07 -28.80
C HIS A 122 15.10 -22.88 -27.84
N LEU A 123 15.44 -21.69 -28.33
CA LEU A 123 15.51 -20.49 -27.49
C LEU A 123 14.15 -20.07 -26.94
N GLN A 124 13.09 -20.12 -27.75
CA GLN A 124 11.74 -19.80 -27.30
C GLN A 124 11.32 -20.71 -26.13
N ALA A 125 11.46 -22.04 -26.30
CA ALA A 125 11.14 -23.00 -25.26
C ALA A 125 12.00 -22.78 -23.99
N MET A 126 13.28 -22.45 -24.15
CA MET A 126 14.18 -22.17 -23.02
C MET A 126 13.86 -20.85 -22.33
N GLY A 127 13.42 -19.82 -23.06
CA GLY A 127 12.98 -18.54 -22.51
C GLY A 127 11.74 -18.71 -21.63
N GLU A 128 10.75 -19.46 -22.12
CA GLU A 128 9.55 -19.83 -21.36
C GLU A 128 9.91 -20.62 -20.10
N HIS A 129 10.75 -21.66 -20.23
CA HIS A 129 11.18 -22.48 -19.11
C HIS A 129 11.97 -21.68 -18.05
N CYS A 130 12.93 -20.87 -18.48
CA CYS A 130 13.74 -20.05 -17.56
C CYS A 130 12.88 -19.01 -16.83
N SER A 131 11.92 -18.40 -17.52
CA SER A 131 11.01 -17.42 -16.90
C SER A 131 10.05 -18.09 -15.91
N ALA A 132 9.55 -19.29 -16.23
CA ALA A 132 8.70 -20.06 -15.33
C ALA A 132 9.44 -20.53 -14.08
N THR A 133 10.69 -20.97 -14.24
CA THR A 133 11.53 -21.43 -13.11
C THR A 133 12.00 -20.27 -12.23
N GLU A 134 12.22 -19.08 -12.79
CA GLU A 134 12.45 -17.84 -12.04
C GLU A 134 11.25 -17.54 -11.13
N ARG A 135 10.04 -17.46 -11.69
CA ARG A 135 8.81 -17.23 -10.90
C ARG A 135 8.61 -18.26 -9.80
N ARG A 136 8.80 -19.55 -10.13
CA ARG A 136 8.70 -20.64 -9.16
C ARG A 136 9.69 -20.48 -8.00
N ALA A 137 10.91 -20.02 -8.27
CA ALA A 137 11.91 -19.79 -7.24
C ALA A 137 11.55 -18.60 -6.35
N ASP A 138 11.05 -17.51 -6.94
CA ASP A 138 10.56 -16.35 -6.19
C ASP A 138 9.36 -16.71 -5.30
N ASP A 139 8.38 -17.45 -5.83
CA ASP A 139 7.21 -17.92 -5.08
C ASP A 139 7.61 -18.81 -3.91
N ALA A 140 8.51 -19.78 -4.12
CA ALA A 140 8.99 -20.66 -3.06
C ALA A 140 9.76 -19.89 -1.95
N THR A 141 10.53 -18.87 -2.36
CA THR A 141 11.27 -18.02 -1.40
C THR A 141 10.32 -17.14 -0.60
N ARG A 142 9.30 -16.59 -1.25
CA ARG A 142 8.24 -15.82 -0.60
C ARG A 142 7.47 -16.68 0.40
N ASP A 143 7.07 -17.88 0.00
CA ASP A 143 6.37 -18.85 0.84
C ASP A 143 7.16 -19.21 2.11
N ALA A 144 8.47 -19.42 1.98
CA ALA A 144 9.36 -19.66 3.13
C ALA A 144 9.46 -18.41 4.02
N SER A 145 9.62 -17.23 3.42
CA SER A 145 9.68 -15.97 4.16
C SER A 145 8.38 -15.68 4.91
N ASP A 146 7.22 -15.92 4.30
CA ASP A 146 5.91 -15.68 4.91
C ASP A 146 5.68 -16.62 6.09
N THR A 147 6.15 -17.88 5.98
CA THR A 147 6.13 -18.84 7.09
C THR A 147 6.98 -18.37 8.26
N LEU A 148 8.23 -17.97 8.01
CA LEU A 148 9.15 -17.46 9.05
C LEU A 148 8.63 -16.16 9.69
N LYS A 149 8.00 -15.29 8.89
CA LYS A 149 7.33 -14.08 9.40
C LYS A 149 6.16 -14.43 10.32
N CYS A 150 5.35 -15.43 9.96
CA CYS A 150 4.28 -15.91 10.84
C CYS A 150 4.85 -16.48 12.15
N GLU A 151 5.87 -17.33 12.07
CA GLU A 151 6.53 -17.89 13.26
C GLU A 151 7.06 -16.79 14.19
N PHE A 152 7.72 -15.78 13.62
CA PHE A 152 8.18 -14.61 14.37
C PHE A 152 7.02 -13.87 15.07
N MET A 153 5.88 -13.69 14.40
CA MET A 153 4.76 -12.92 14.93
C MET A 153 3.93 -13.66 16.01
N LEU A 154 4.13 -14.97 16.21
CA LEU A 154 3.43 -15.73 17.26
C LEU A 154 3.71 -15.17 18.65
N ASP A 155 4.96 -14.78 18.90
CA ASP A 155 5.39 -14.24 20.19
C ASP A 155 4.92 -12.80 20.40
N HIS A 156 4.39 -12.16 19.35
CA HIS A 156 3.93 -10.77 19.35
C HIS A 156 2.40 -10.62 19.30
N VAL A 157 1.65 -11.70 19.51
CA VAL A 157 0.18 -11.65 19.55
C VAL A 157 -0.29 -10.75 20.70
N GLY A 158 -1.14 -9.77 20.37
CA GLY A 158 -1.65 -8.77 21.31
C GLY A 158 -0.84 -7.48 21.38
N GLU A 159 0.37 -7.45 20.81
CA GLU A 159 1.20 -6.24 20.74
C GLU A 159 0.73 -5.30 19.62
N THR A 160 1.05 -4.02 19.78
CA THR A 160 0.71 -2.95 18.83
C THR A 160 1.94 -2.51 18.06
N PHE A 161 1.78 -2.37 16.76
CA PHE A 161 2.80 -1.95 15.82
C PHE A 161 2.27 -0.82 14.96
N ASP A 162 3.16 0.10 14.59
CA ASP A 162 2.89 1.05 13.52
C ASP A 162 3.20 0.39 12.17
N GLY A 163 2.44 0.78 11.16
CA GLY A 163 2.62 0.28 9.82
C GLY A 163 1.91 1.12 8.77
N VAL A 164 2.11 0.74 7.52
CA VAL A 164 1.60 1.44 6.35
C VAL A 164 0.67 0.53 5.58
N ILE A 165 -0.45 1.07 5.09
CA ILE A 165 -1.35 0.32 4.20
C ILE A 165 -0.62 -0.03 2.91
N SER A 166 -0.29 -1.32 2.73
CA SER A 166 0.40 -1.84 1.55
C SER A 166 -0.57 -2.34 0.47
N GLY A 167 -1.83 -2.56 0.82
CA GLY A 167 -2.88 -2.97 -0.13
C GLY A 167 -4.28 -2.66 0.38
N VAL A 168 -5.19 -2.38 -0.54
CA VAL A 168 -6.61 -2.11 -0.24
C VAL A 168 -7.46 -2.94 -1.17
N ASN A 169 -8.37 -3.74 -0.61
CA ASN A 169 -9.31 -4.58 -1.33
C ASN A 169 -10.73 -4.39 -0.77
N SER A 170 -11.74 -4.93 -1.45
CA SER A 170 -13.13 -4.89 -0.99
C SER A 170 -13.38 -5.56 0.35
N PHE A 171 -12.55 -6.52 0.76
CA PHE A 171 -12.69 -7.28 2.00
C PHE A 171 -11.81 -6.76 3.16
N GLY A 172 -10.99 -5.72 2.94
CA GLY A 172 -10.12 -5.18 3.99
C GLY A 172 -8.87 -4.51 3.46
N ILE A 173 -7.98 -4.17 4.39
CA ILE A 173 -6.68 -3.53 4.11
C ILE A 173 -5.53 -4.42 4.56
N PHE A 174 -4.47 -4.47 3.77
CA PHE A 174 -3.20 -5.07 4.16
C PHE A 174 -2.31 -3.97 4.74
N VAL A 175 -1.74 -4.23 5.90
CA VAL A 175 -0.84 -3.31 6.60
C VAL A 175 0.52 -3.99 6.69
N GLU A 176 1.55 -3.30 6.23
CA GLU A 176 2.95 -3.70 6.39
C GLU A 176 3.54 -2.99 7.60
N LEU A 177 4.11 -3.75 8.54
CA LEU A 177 4.67 -3.23 9.79
C LEU A 177 6.03 -2.56 9.56
N ASP A 178 6.23 -1.43 10.22
CA ASP A 178 7.47 -0.66 10.14
C ASP A 178 8.64 -1.44 10.74
N GLY A 179 9.76 -1.49 10.02
CA GLY A 179 11.02 -2.10 10.49
C GLY A 179 11.09 -3.63 10.45
N ILE A 180 9.96 -4.34 10.28
CA ILE A 180 9.91 -5.81 10.27
C ILE A 180 9.43 -6.36 8.91
N TYR A 181 8.88 -5.52 8.01
CA TYR A 181 8.41 -5.90 6.66
C TYR A 181 7.44 -7.10 6.68
N VAL A 182 6.66 -7.20 7.74
CA VAL A 182 5.61 -8.21 7.91
C VAL A 182 4.29 -7.60 7.47
N SER A 183 3.55 -8.28 6.61
CA SER A 183 2.22 -7.84 6.19
C SER A 183 1.13 -8.68 6.86
N GLY A 184 0.07 -8.02 7.31
CA GLY A 184 -1.12 -8.67 7.85
C GLY A 184 -2.40 -8.00 7.37
N LEU A 185 -3.52 -8.70 7.52
CA LEU A 185 -4.84 -8.28 7.04
C LEU A 185 -5.65 -7.67 8.19
N VAL A 186 -6.15 -6.45 8.00
CA VAL A 186 -7.28 -5.94 8.77
C VAL A 186 -8.54 -6.19 7.94
N HIS A 187 -9.34 -7.19 8.34
CA HIS A 187 -10.58 -7.51 7.65
C HIS A 187 -11.60 -6.36 7.79
N ILE A 188 -12.48 -6.18 6.81
CA ILE A 188 -13.50 -5.10 6.80
C ILE A 188 -14.39 -5.12 8.04
N THR A 189 -14.65 -6.29 8.63
CA THR A 189 -15.44 -6.41 9.88
C THR A 189 -14.65 -5.99 11.12
N ALA A 190 -13.32 -6.00 11.05
CA ALA A 190 -12.43 -5.52 12.11
C ALA A 190 -12.22 -4.00 12.03
N LEU A 191 -12.53 -3.37 10.89
CA LEU A 191 -12.66 -1.92 10.76
C LEU A 191 -13.84 -1.41 11.61
N ASP A 192 -14.02 -0.09 11.66
CA ASP A 192 -15.11 0.50 12.43
C ASP A 192 -16.48 -0.04 12.01
N TYR A 193 -17.48 0.06 12.90
CA TYR A 193 -18.86 -0.32 12.59
C TYR A 193 -19.47 0.66 11.57
N ASP A 194 -19.09 0.50 10.31
CA ASP A 194 -19.50 1.30 9.17
C ASP A 194 -19.64 0.43 7.91
N TYR A 195 -20.33 0.95 6.91
CA TYR A 195 -20.38 0.35 5.59
C TYR A 195 -19.27 0.98 4.74
N PHE A 196 -18.29 0.19 4.31
CA PHE A 196 -17.16 0.69 3.51
C PHE A 196 -17.38 0.42 2.02
N HIS A 197 -17.21 1.46 1.21
CA HIS A 197 -17.14 1.36 -0.25
C HIS A 197 -15.69 1.26 -0.71
N PHE A 198 -15.42 0.27 -1.54
CA PHE A 198 -14.12 0.09 -2.16
C PHE A 198 -14.06 0.87 -3.47
N ASP A 199 -13.07 1.75 -3.55
CA ASP A 199 -12.70 2.49 -4.75
C ASP A 199 -11.40 1.86 -5.30
N PRO A 200 -11.49 1.06 -6.38
CA PRO A 200 -10.32 0.39 -6.95
C PRO A 200 -9.34 1.35 -7.61
N VAL A 201 -9.83 2.48 -8.15
CA VAL A 201 -9.00 3.48 -8.85
C VAL A 201 -8.22 4.31 -7.83
N GLY A 202 -8.92 4.85 -6.82
CA GLY A 202 -8.30 5.65 -5.77
C GLY A 202 -7.55 4.83 -4.71
N HIS A 203 -7.55 3.49 -4.84
CA HIS A 203 -7.01 2.52 -3.88
C HIS A 203 -7.40 2.84 -2.43
N ARG A 204 -8.70 2.97 -2.16
CA ARG A 204 -9.22 3.35 -0.83
C ARG A 204 -10.51 2.62 -0.45
N LEU A 205 -10.71 2.47 0.85
CA LEU A 205 -12.00 2.14 1.46
C LEU A 205 -12.56 3.38 2.16
N THR A 206 -13.79 3.76 1.82
CA THR A 206 -14.47 4.93 2.42
C THR A 206 -15.71 4.51 3.18
N GLY A 207 -15.80 4.85 4.47
CA GLY A 207 -16.95 4.57 5.31
C GLY A 207 -18.10 5.55 5.08
N ASP A 208 -19.31 5.02 4.85
CA ASP A 208 -20.52 5.81 4.55
C ASP A 208 -20.92 6.76 5.68
N ARG A 209 -20.92 6.26 6.92
CA ARG A 209 -21.45 6.99 8.07
C ARG A 209 -20.39 7.84 8.75
N THR A 210 -19.17 7.30 8.86
CA THR A 210 -18.06 7.93 9.58
C THR A 210 -17.26 8.86 8.69
N GLY A 211 -17.31 8.66 7.36
CA GLY A 211 -16.43 9.34 6.42
C GLY A 211 -14.96 8.96 6.56
N ARG A 212 -14.63 7.90 7.33
CA ARG A 212 -13.25 7.42 7.48
C ARG A 212 -12.77 6.84 6.17
N VAL A 213 -11.55 7.22 5.78
CA VAL A 213 -10.91 6.76 4.54
C VAL A 213 -9.64 6.00 4.93
N TYR A 214 -9.50 4.79 4.42
CA TYR A 214 -8.26 4.01 4.47
C TYR A 214 -7.70 3.94 3.06
N ARG A 215 -6.58 4.61 2.81
CA ARG A 215 -5.97 4.69 1.48
C ARG A 215 -4.61 4.01 1.46
N LEU A 216 -4.23 3.49 0.30
CA LEU A 216 -2.89 2.95 0.09
C LEU A 216 -1.83 3.97 0.52
N GLY A 217 -0.87 3.53 1.34
CA GLY A 217 0.22 4.34 1.89
C GLY A 217 -0.11 5.14 3.15
N ASP A 218 -1.35 5.12 3.65
CA ASP A 218 -1.66 5.73 4.94
C ASP A 218 -0.95 4.97 6.08
N SER A 219 -0.45 5.70 7.07
CA SER A 219 0.11 5.13 8.29
C SER A 219 -0.98 4.91 9.34
N LEU A 220 -0.95 3.77 10.02
CA LEU A 220 -1.83 3.46 11.14
C LEU A 220 -1.17 2.52 12.15
N SER A 221 -1.71 2.51 13.37
CA SER A 221 -1.32 1.55 14.39
C SER A 221 -2.28 0.36 14.40
N VAL A 222 -1.72 -0.84 14.31
CA VAL A 222 -2.45 -2.11 14.32
C VAL A 222 -2.00 -2.98 15.49
N ARG A 223 -2.91 -3.78 16.02
CA ARG A 223 -2.63 -4.80 17.02
C ARG A 223 -2.73 -6.18 16.39
N VAL A 224 -1.77 -7.05 16.69
CA VAL A 224 -1.77 -8.45 16.27
C VAL A 224 -2.90 -9.18 16.96
N ALA A 225 -3.89 -9.65 16.20
CA ALA A 225 -5.07 -10.31 16.74
C ALA A 225 -4.92 -11.83 16.73
N ALA A 226 -4.43 -12.38 15.63
CA ALA A 226 -4.16 -13.80 15.47
C ALA A 226 -3.07 -14.03 14.42
N VAL A 227 -2.38 -15.14 14.56
CA VAL A 227 -1.42 -15.64 13.57
C VAL A 227 -1.81 -17.07 13.25
N ASN A 228 -1.98 -17.36 11.96
CA ASN A 228 -2.28 -18.69 11.45
C ASN A 228 -1.11 -19.13 10.57
N ILE A 229 -0.32 -20.08 11.08
CA ILE A 229 0.87 -20.62 10.41
C ILE A 229 0.46 -21.46 9.20
N ASP A 230 -0.59 -22.28 9.33
CA ASP A 230 -1.05 -23.18 8.28
C ASP A 230 -1.49 -22.40 7.04
N ASP A 231 -2.21 -21.29 7.25
CA ASP A 231 -2.64 -20.40 6.17
C ASP A 231 -1.60 -19.33 5.81
N ARG A 232 -0.51 -19.21 6.58
CA ARG A 232 0.51 -18.14 6.47
C ARG A 232 -0.12 -16.75 6.49
N LYS A 233 -1.06 -16.54 7.41
CA LYS A 233 -1.83 -15.31 7.56
C LYS A 233 -1.66 -14.71 8.94
N ILE A 234 -1.59 -13.39 8.98
CA ILE A 234 -1.56 -12.61 10.21
C ILE A 234 -2.77 -11.69 10.16
N ASP A 235 -3.62 -11.78 11.17
CA ASP A 235 -4.81 -10.95 11.32
C ASP A 235 -4.51 -9.79 12.26
N PHE A 236 -4.87 -8.59 11.81
CA PHE A 236 -4.72 -7.35 12.53
C PHE A 236 -6.07 -6.74 12.88
N VAL A 237 -6.07 -5.95 13.95
CA VAL A 237 -7.17 -5.05 14.32
C VAL A 237 -6.61 -3.65 14.56
N LEU A 238 -7.42 -2.62 14.35
CA LEU A 238 -7.01 -1.24 14.62
C LEU A 238 -6.73 -1.04 16.12
N ALA A 239 -5.60 -0.44 16.46
CA ALA A 239 -5.16 -0.26 17.85
C ALA A 239 -6.06 0.74 18.63
N ASP A 240 -6.79 1.61 17.94
CA ASP A 240 -7.72 2.57 18.55
C ASP A 240 -8.97 1.92 19.17
N LYS A 241 -9.19 0.61 18.99
CA LYS A 241 -10.20 -0.15 19.72
C LYS A 241 -9.66 -0.64 21.07
N VAL A 242 -9.40 0.30 21.97
CA VAL A 242 -9.45 0.01 23.42
C VAL A 242 -10.79 0.52 23.95
N GLU A 243 -11.83 -0.30 23.83
CA GLU A 243 -12.95 -0.24 24.76
C GLU A 243 -12.43 -0.67 26.14
N GLY A 244 -11.88 0.29 26.88
CA GLY A 244 -11.65 0.15 28.32
C GLY A 244 -12.98 0.24 29.08
N PRO A 245 -13.15 -0.49 30.20
CA PRO A 245 -14.42 -0.55 30.92
C PRO A 245 -14.77 0.84 31.47
N GLY A 246 -16.02 1.24 31.24
CA GLY A 246 -16.51 2.57 31.53
C GLY A 246 -16.26 3.05 32.97
N LYS A 247 -15.90 4.33 33.08
CA LYS A 247 -16.21 5.15 34.25
C LYS A 247 -16.68 6.53 33.81
N GLY A 248 -18.00 6.63 33.63
CA GLY A 248 -18.66 7.88 33.96
C GLY A 248 -18.47 8.16 35.45
N ARG A 249 -18.04 9.37 35.77
CA ARG A 249 -18.53 10.14 36.92
C ARG A 249 -17.93 11.54 36.92
N GLY A 250 -18.77 12.51 36.58
CA GLY A 250 -18.68 13.82 37.20
C GLY A 250 -18.79 13.68 38.72
N GLY A 251 -18.08 14.55 39.42
CA GLY A 251 -18.08 14.58 40.87
C GLY A 251 -17.22 15.73 41.36
N GLY A 252 -17.84 16.90 41.50
CA GLY A 252 -17.21 18.05 42.16
C GLY A 252 -16.82 17.71 43.60
N ARG A 253 -15.71 18.28 44.04
CA ARG A 253 -15.37 18.40 45.46
C ARG A 253 -15.00 19.83 45.78
N ARG A 254 -15.87 20.45 46.59
CA ARG A 254 -15.58 21.59 47.45
C ARG A 254 -14.83 21.10 48.70
N GLY A 255 -13.96 21.97 49.22
CA GLY A 255 -13.32 21.95 50.55
C GLY A 255 -12.33 23.11 50.52
N ASP A 256 -12.72 24.32 50.90
CA ASP A 256 -12.90 24.89 52.26
C ASP A 256 -11.67 24.77 53.16
N GLY A 257 -11.25 25.93 53.70
CA GLY A 257 -10.28 26.05 54.78
C GLY A 257 -9.01 26.86 54.46
N GLY A 258 -9.05 28.19 54.61
CA GLY A 258 -7.81 28.97 54.77
C GLY A 258 -7.93 30.49 54.51
N LYS A 259 -8.27 31.26 55.54
CA LYS A 259 -7.99 32.71 55.72
C LYS A 259 -7.95 32.99 57.24
N PRO A 260 -7.36 34.09 57.76
CA PRO A 260 -7.08 35.37 57.08
C PRO A 260 -5.73 36.07 57.44
N ASP A 261 -5.40 37.15 56.73
CA ASP A 261 -5.00 38.49 57.28
C ASP A 261 -4.42 39.36 56.13
N GLY A 262 -5.11 40.42 55.70
CA GLY A 262 -4.84 41.80 56.10
C GLY A 262 -5.03 42.77 54.90
N PRO A 263 -5.19 44.09 55.11
CA PRO A 263 -6.28 44.85 54.46
C PRO A 263 -5.85 45.92 53.43
N ALA A 264 -6.78 46.35 52.57
CA ALA A 264 -7.27 47.75 52.46
C ALA A 264 -7.81 48.17 51.06
N ARG A 265 -8.96 48.88 51.09
CA ARG A 265 -9.47 49.93 50.15
C ARG A 265 -9.91 49.44 48.75
N SER A 266 -10.99 49.90 48.12
CA SER A 266 -11.95 50.99 48.37
C SER A 266 -13.23 50.81 47.52
N ARG A 267 -14.39 51.25 48.06
CA ARG A 267 -15.53 51.97 47.44
C ARG A 267 -15.85 51.66 45.95
N ARG A 268 -17.10 51.39 45.51
CA ARG A 268 -18.33 52.21 45.72
C ARG A 268 -19.56 51.56 45.02
N LYS A 269 -20.70 51.55 45.74
CA LYS A 269 -22.12 51.79 45.32
C LYS A 269 -22.74 51.01 44.13
N LYS A 270 -23.72 50.13 44.41
CA LYS A 270 -25.20 50.35 44.42
C LYS A 270 -25.87 50.36 43.03
N LYS A 271 -26.71 49.34 42.75
CA LYS A 271 -28.19 49.45 42.71
C LYS A 271 -28.83 48.08 42.37
N ALA A 272 -29.84 47.73 43.14
CA ALA A 272 -30.92 46.81 42.80
C ALA A 272 -32.22 47.64 42.78
N PRO A 273 -33.42 47.07 42.56
CA PRO A 273 -33.85 46.01 41.63
C PRO A 273 -35.01 46.54 40.75
N ALA A 274 -35.53 45.73 39.83
CA ALA A 274 -36.92 45.91 39.37
C ALA A 274 -37.52 44.56 38.97
N GLU A 275 -38.63 44.26 39.64
CA GLU A 275 -39.56 43.16 39.43
C GLU A 275 -40.20 43.23 38.02
N GLY A 276 -40.68 42.09 37.54
CA GLY A 276 -41.45 41.99 36.30
C GLY A 276 -42.15 40.65 36.20
N GLU A 277 -43.46 40.68 36.45
CA GLU A 277 -44.41 39.59 36.59
C GLU A 277 -44.52 38.55 35.45
N ALA A 278 -44.95 37.37 35.91
CA ALA A 278 -45.69 36.30 35.25
C ALA A 278 -46.52 36.63 33.98
N ARG A 279 -46.60 35.67 33.04
CA ARG A 279 -47.79 34.81 32.87
C ARG A 279 -47.70 33.81 31.69
N LYS A 280 -48.09 32.57 32.03
CA LYS A 280 -48.99 31.63 31.34
C LYS A 280 -48.58 30.94 30.02
N ARG A 281 -48.50 29.60 30.15
CA ARG A 281 -48.80 28.57 29.13
C ARG A 281 -50.27 28.69 28.65
N PRO A 282 -50.62 28.09 27.51
CA PRO A 282 -51.24 26.76 27.62
C PRO A 282 -50.80 25.74 26.55
N ALA A 283 -51.24 24.51 26.78
CA ALA A 283 -50.95 23.29 26.05
C ALA A 283 -51.87 23.04 24.85
N GLY A 284 -51.40 22.22 23.91
CA GLY A 284 -52.18 21.48 22.90
C GLY A 284 -51.20 20.70 22.01
N ARG A 285 -50.93 19.40 22.20
CA ARG A 285 -51.71 18.17 21.96
C ARG A 285 -51.95 17.86 20.46
N ARG A 286 -51.57 16.61 20.09
CA ARG A 286 -51.89 15.81 18.87
C ARG A 286 -51.00 16.07 17.64
N LYS A 287 -50.65 15.10 16.80
CA LYS A 287 -50.93 13.65 16.66
C LYS A 287 -50.00 13.07 15.57
N LYS A 288 -49.65 11.79 15.75
CA LYS A 288 -49.42 10.73 14.74
C LYS A 288 -49.41 11.11 13.25
N LYS A 289 -48.35 10.65 12.55
CA LYS A 289 -48.41 9.96 11.25
C LYS A 289 -47.36 8.83 11.32
N ARG A 290 -47.77 7.56 11.24
CA ARG A 290 -48.18 6.77 10.07
C ARG A 290 -46.96 6.09 9.47
#